data_AF-A0A943PPC2-F1
#
_entry.id   AF-A0A943PPC2-F1
#
_cell.length_a   1.000
_cell.length_b   1.000
_cell.length_c   1.000
_cell.angle_alpha   90.00
_cell.angle_beta   90.00
_cell.angle_gamma   90.00
#
_symmetry.space_group_name_H-M   'P 1'
#
loop_
_entity.id
_entity.type
_entity.pdbx_description
1 polymer ?
#
loop_
_entity_poly.entity_id
_entity_poly.type
_entity_poly.pdbx_seq_one_letter_code
_entity_poly.pdbx_strand_id
1 'polypeptide(L)'
;MNKRGFTLVELIGTIVILLVLSLLVFPNLLNLIKNSKKDISTSTKDFIYGQAKSYIYDNVNGYTLKEGNIYCIGLKDLVSKNYLNTPLKDAESGNDIDLSKQIEVKVNNNDYSYELVETCTPKSYYTDNSGANTPKLFNNMVPIKYENNKWLVADLYSKWYDYDAKEWANAVVLNSGVTKNVGDEVTEEEISLWYVWLPRYKYTIFNGNNGNVSEQLINITFENGVDKTGTLTCNDNADGSETCTDNTYGSIVNGTSTYTHPAFKFGSTNLTGFWIGKFEVSGSTSTITVKPNVTSLRNQTVSSFFTAIQNVKTTYGINNADSHMMKNMEWGAVAYLKQSKYGLGTTDIAVNDNASYYTGGGTSDAYKTNVAQSTTGNIYGVYDMSGGAWEYVMGNYNDTISSSGFSSMPDKKYYNKYTSSTGKMGDATMETLKTSGTYGGGDGWYSDFTKFPPTNGQWFYRSGGNSDAKYAGVFYFYSSGGQSIKTISSRAVLSAQ
;
A
#
# COMPACT_ATOMS: atom_id res chain seq x y z
N MET A 1 71.50 -15.43 65.01
CA MET A 1 70.38 -15.14 64.08
C MET A 1 70.93 -15.09 62.66
N ASN A 2 70.81 -16.17 61.89
CA ASN A 2 71.25 -16.21 60.49
C ASN A 2 70.23 -15.45 59.63
N LYS A 3 70.55 -14.19 59.28
CA LYS A 3 69.83 -13.50 58.20
C LYS A 3 70.24 -14.15 56.88
N ARG A 4 69.39 -15.02 56.34
CA ARG A 4 69.50 -15.47 54.94
C ARG A 4 69.23 -14.26 54.05
N GLY A 5 70.28 -13.70 53.45
CA GLY A 5 70.14 -12.65 52.42
C GLY A 5 69.65 -13.26 51.12
N PHE A 6 68.74 -12.58 50.43
CA PHE A 6 68.28 -12.95 49.09
C PHE A 6 69.46 -13.05 48.12
N THR A 7 69.50 -14.12 47.33
CA THR A 7 70.51 -14.28 46.27
C THR A 7 70.05 -13.60 44.97
N LEU A 8 70.99 -13.07 44.19
CA LEU A 8 70.72 -12.43 42.90
C LEU A 8 69.95 -13.36 41.94
N VAL A 9 70.16 -14.67 42.04
CA VAL A 9 69.50 -15.70 41.23
C VAL A 9 68.01 -15.81 41.57
N GLU A 10 67.64 -15.78 42.86
CA GLU A 10 66.24 -15.81 43.31
C GLU A 10 65.49 -14.56 42.83
N LEU A 11 66.15 -13.39 42.81
CA LEU A 11 65.60 -12.14 42.32
C LEU A 11 65.37 -12.18 40.79
N ILE A 12 66.34 -12.65 40.02
CA ILE A 12 66.22 -12.76 38.56
C ILE A 12 65.13 -13.77 38.19
N GLY A 13 65.07 -14.93 38.86
CA GLY A 13 64.04 -15.93 38.64
C GLY A 13 62.63 -15.40 38.87
N THR A 14 62.41 -14.63 39.94
CA THR A 14 61.12 -13.98 40.21
C THR A 14 60.76 -12.93 39.18
N ILE A 15 61.71 -12.10 38.73
CA ILE A 15 61.48 -11.10 37.68
C ILE A 15 61.05 -11.75 36.36
N VAL A 16 61.73 -12.83 35.94
CA VAL A 16 61.40 -13.54 34.69
C VAL A 16 60.00 -14.15 34.76
N ILE A 17 59.65 -14.77 35.90
CA ILE A 17 58.31 -15.34 36.11
C ILE A 17 57.23 -14.24 36.04
N LEU A 18 57.46 -13.09 36.69
CA LEU A 18 56.53 -11.96 36.64
C LEU A 18 56.37 -11.38 35.23
N LEU A 19 57.46 -11.30 34.45
CA LEU A 19 57.41 -10.84 33.06
C LEU A 19 56.59 -11.79 32.18
N VAL A 20 56.81 -13.11 32.28
CA VAL A 20 56.04 -14.10 31.52
C VAL A 20 54.56 -14.10 31.92
N LEU A 21 54.26 -14.02 33.23
CA LEU A 21 52.89 -13.85 33.73
C LEU A 21 52.24 -12.58 33.20
N SER A 22 52.97 -11.46 33.18
CA SER A 22 52.46 -10.19 32.65
C SER A 22 52.13 -10.29 31.16
N LEU A 23 52.99 -10.94 30.37
CA LEU A 23 52.77 -11.13 28.92
C LEU A 23 51.54 -11.99 28.62
N LEU A 24 51.21 -12.96 29.48
CA LEU A 24 50.05 -13.84 29.33
C LEU A 24 48.74 -13.18 29.79
N VAL A 25 48.77 -12.42 30.90
CA VAL A 25 47.57 -11.85 31.52
C VAL A 25 47.17 -10.51 30.89
N PHE A 26 48.15 -9.68 30.52
CA PHE A 26 47.90 -8.30 30.09
C PHE A 26 47.02 -8.20 28.83
N PRO A 27 47.17 -9.03 27.77
CA PRO A 27 46.29 -8.98 26.60
C PRO A 27 44.81 -9.25 26.95
N ASN A 28 44.55 -10.21 27.84
CA ASN A 28 43.19 -10.53 28.29
C ASN A 28 42.58 -9.38 29.10
N LEU A 29 43.39 -8.73 29.95
CA LEU A 29 42.96 -7.56 30.70
C LEU A 29 42.64 -6.38 29.78
N LEU A 30 43.47 -6.13 28.76
CA LEU A 30 43.21 -5.08 27.76
C LEU A 30 41.90 -5.34 26.98
N ASN A 31 41.65 -6.58 26.58
CA ASN A 31 40.40 -6.96 25.93
C ASN A 31 39.19 -6.76 26.85
N LEU A 32 39.30 -7.13 28.12
CA LEU A 32 38.25 -6.90 29.11
C LEU A 32 37.96 -5.39 29.27
N ILE A 33 38.99 -4.57 29.46
CA ILE A 33 38.86 -3.11 29.58
C ILE A 33 38.22 -2.51 28.32
N LYS A 34 38.63 -2.95 27.13
CA LYS A 34 38.06 -2.48 25.86
C LYS A 34 36.57 -2.81 25.76
N ASN A 35 36.18 -4.03 26.10
CA ASN A 35 34.77 -4.43 26.09
C ASN A 35 33.96 -3.64 27.11
N SER A 36 34.45 -3.49 28.35
CA SER A 36 33.77 -2.68 29.36
C SER A 36 33.63 -1.21 28.95
N LYS A 37 34.63 -0.61 28.30
CA LYS A 37 34.52 0.75 27.75
C LYS A 37 33.43 0.86 26.69
N LYS A 38 33.33 -0.13 25.80
CA LYS A 38 32.29 -0.19 24.76
C LYS A 38 30.89 -0.32 25.38
N ASP A 39 30.73 -1.16 26.41
CA ASP A 39 29.46 -1.35 27.10
C ASP A 39 29.02 -0.06 27.83
N ILE A 40 29.94 0.66 28.46
CA ILE A 40 29.69 1.96 29.10
C ILE A 40 29.30 3.02 28.06
N SER A 41 29.99 3.08 26.92
CA SER A 41 29.66 4.01 25.83
C SER A 41 28.26 3.74 25.26
N THR A 42 27.92 2.46 25.07
CA THR A 42 26.59 2.03 24.63
C THR A 42 25.52 2.42 25.64
N SER A 43 25.75 2.13 26.93
CA SER A 43 24.83 2.52 28.02
C SER A 43 24.63 4.04 28.11
N THR A 44 25.68 4.81 27.81
CA THR A 44 25.60 6.28 27.77
C THR A 44 24.69 6.76 26.63
N LYS A 45 24.79 6.14 25.44
CA LYS A 45 23.89 6.43 24.32
C LYS A 45 22.45 6.03 24.62
N ASP A 46 22.24 4.86 25.21
CA ASP A 46 20.90 4.39 25.59
C ASP A 46 20.24 5.32 26.62
N PHE A 47 21.01 5.83 27.58
CA PHE A 47 20.54 6.84 28.51
C PHE A 47 20.13 8.14 27.78
N ILE A 48 20.97 8.62 26.86
CA ILE A 48 20.68 9.81 26.03
C ILE A 48 19.38 9.61 25.23
N TYR A 49 19.20 8.45 24.59
CA TYR A 49 17.99 8.12 23.83
C TYR A 49 16.76 8.00 24.73
N GLY A 50 16.90 7.43 25.92
CA GLY A 50 15.85 7.40 26.93
C GLY A 50 15.39 8.80 27.34
N GLN A 51 16.33 9.74 27.49
CA GLN A 51 16.01 11.14 27.79
C GLN A 51 15.33 11.86 26.62
N ALA A 52 15.78 11.60 25.39
CA ALA A 52 15.11 12.11 24.19
C ALA A 52 13.66 11.59 24.08
N LYS A 53 13.45 10.31 24.38
CA LYS A 53 12.12 9.68 24.43
C LYS A 53 11.22 10.36 25.46
N SER A 54 11.71 10.59 26.68
CA SER A 54 10.96 11.34 27.72
C SER A 54 10.60 12.75 27.25
N TYR A 55 11.57 13.46 26.65
CA TYR A 55 11.34 14.80 26.12
C TYR A 55 10.26 14.84 25.03
N ILE A 56 10.23 13.84 24.13
CA ILE A 56 9.16 13.68 23.13
C ILE A 56 7.80 13.47 23.81
N TYR A 57 7.71 12.61 24.82
CA TYR A 57 6.46 12.35 25.54
C TYR A 57 5.92 13.60 26.24
N ASP A 58 6.80 14.40 26.84
CA ASP A 58 6.41 15.65 27.49
C ASP A 58 5.97 16.73 26.48
N ASN A 59 6.30 16.56 25.19
CA ASN A 59 6.06 17.53 24.11
C ASN A 59 5.29 16.93 22.92
N VAL A 60 4.36 15.99 23.17
CA VAL A 60 3.64 15.19 22.15
C VAL A 60 3.09 15.99 20.96
N ASN A 61 2.59 17.21 21.19
CA ASN A 61 2.02 18.05 20.13
C ASN A 61 3.05 18.46 19.05
N GLY A 62 4.34 18.53 19.40
CA GLY A 62 5.43 18.83 18.48
C GLY A 62 6.04 17.61 17.79
N TYR A 63 5.72 16.40 18.26
CA TYR A 63 6.35 15.15 17.84
C TYR A 63 5.28 14.09 17.51
N THR A 64 4.48 14.36 16.49
CA THR A 64 3.41 13.44 16.08
C THR A 64 3.98 12.11 15.56
N LEU A 65 3.35 11.00 15.95
CA LEU A 65 3.68 9.66 15.45
C LEU A 65 3.14 9.47 14.02
N LYS A 66 3.84 10.05 13.05
CA LYS A 66 3.62 9.80 11.62
C LYS A 66 4.82 9.04 11.07
N GLU A 67 4.59 7.79 10.66
CA GLU A 67 5.62 6.88 10.15
C GLU A 67 6.49 7.59 9.08
N GLY A 68 7.81 7.46 9.21
CA GLY A 68 8.78 8.04 8.30
C GLY A 68 9.23 9.49 8.59
N ASN A 69 8.54 10.18 9.50
CA ASN A 69 8.99 11.50 9.95
C ASN A 69 10.34 11.41 10.68
N ILE A 70 11.14 12.46 10.51
CA ILE A 70 12.43 12.65 11.15
C ILE A 70 12.36 13.92 11.99
N TYR A 71 12.63 13.78 13.28
CA TYR A 71 12.77 14.88 14.22
C TYR A 71 14.23 14.99 14.68
N CYS A 72 14.65 16.21 15.03
CA CYS A 72 16.01 16.47 15.49
C CYS A 72 15.93 17.08 16.90
N ILE A 73 16.62 16.46 17.86
CA ILE A 73 16.66 16.92 19.25
C ILE A 73 18.10 17.27 19.59
N GLY A 74 18.37 18.54 19.91
CA GLY A 74 19.73 18.97 20.28
C GLY A 74 20.13 18.47 21.67
N LEU A 75 21.37 18.01 21.84
CA LEU A 75 21.88 17.67 23.18
C LEU A 75 21.91 18.90 24.09
N LYS A 76 22.27 20.07 23.56
CA LYS A 76 22.17 21.35 24.27
C LYS A 76 20.76 21.63 24.79
N ASP A 77 19.72 21.31 24.02
CA ASP A 77 18.34 21.54 24.41
C ASP A 77 17.96 20.62 25.58
N LEU A 78 18.31 19.34 25.50
CA LEU A 78 18.07 18.38 26.58
C LEU A 78 18.80 18.74 27.88
N VAL A 79 20.03 19.25 27.78
CA VAL A 79 20.78 19.76 28.94
C VAL A 79 20.09 21.00 29.51
N SER A 80 19.75 21.98 28.66
CA SER A 80 19.11 23.24 29.10
C SER A 80 17.75 23.01 29.77
N LYS A 81 17.04 21.94 29.38
CA LYS A 81 15.75 21.53 29.92
C LYS A 81 15.86 20.51 31.07
N ASN A 82 17.08 20.24 31.55
CA ASN A 82 17.38 19.33 32.67
C ASN A 82 17.02 17.85 32.44
N TYR A 83 16.95 17.39 31.19
CA TYR A 83 16.85 15.96 30.88
C TYR A 83 18.24 15.28 30.94
N LEU A 84 19.30 16.02 30.61
CA LEU A 84 20.69 15.52 30.64
C LEU A 84 21.57 16.34 31.58
N ASN A 85 22.45 15.64 32.29
CA ASN A 85 23.50 16.24 33.10
C ASN A 85 24.83 16.21 32.34
N THR A 86 25.65 17.25 32.50
CA THR A 86 26.98 17.36 31.90
C THR A 86 28.09 17.16 32.93
N PRO A 87 29.27 16.64 32.52
CA PRO A 87 29.66 16.24 31.16
C PRO A 87 29.14 14.85 30.77
N LEU A 88 28.81 14.68 29.50
CA LEU A 88 28.50 13.37 28.89
C LEU A 88 29.81 12.76 28.39
N LYS A 89 30.16 11.55 28.82
CA LYS A 89 31.45 10.92 28.47
C LYS A 89 31.30 9.70 27.58
N ASP A 90 32.09 9.63 26.53
CA ASP A 90 32.27 8.41 25.76
C ASP A 90 33.48 7.65 26.29
N ALA A 91 33.23 6.54 26.98
CA ALA A 91 34.29 5.73 27.57
C ALA A 91 35.20 5.03 26.53
N GLU A 92 34.73 4.85 25.30
CA GLU A 92 35.51 4.24 24.23
C GLU A 92 36.57 5.19 23.69
N SER A 93 36.18 6.41 23.30
CA SER A 93 37.13 7.45 22.88
C SER A 93 37.87 8.12 24.04
N GLY A 94 37.31 8.11 25.24
CA GLY A 94 37.83 8.80 26.42
C GLY A 94 37.54 10.31 26.45
N ASN A 95 36.79 10.82 25.47
CA ASN A 95 36.46 12.24 25.34
C ASN A 95 35.01 12.53 25.80
N ASP A 96 34.75 13.81 26.06
CA ASP A 96 33.39 14.27 26.27
C ASP A 96 32.61 14.25 24.93
N ILE A 97 31.33 13.89 24.98
CA ILE A 97 30.43 13.94 23.84
C ILE A 97 30.12 15.42 23.55
N ASP A 98 30.37 15.85 22.31
CA ASP A 98 30.09 17.22 21.90
C ASP A 98 28.59 17.52 21.99
N LEU A 99 28.25 18.53 22.79
CA LEU A 99 26.88 19.00 22.97
C LEU A 99 26.31 19.68 21.72
N SER A 100 27.14 20.00 20.71
CA SER A 100 26.67 20.48 19.41
C SER A 100 25.91 19.41 18.62
N LYS A 101 26.11 18.12 18.94
CA LYS A 101 25.43 16.99 18.32
C LYS A 101 23.93 16.96 18.58
N GLN A 102 23.25 16.22 17.73
CA GLN A 102 21.79 16.06 17.75
C GLN A 102 21.42 14.59 17.74
N ILE A 103 20.24 14.29 18.26
CA ILE A 103 19.61 12.98 18.19
C ILE A 103 18.63 13.04 17.02
N GLU A 104 18.94 12.30 15.97
CA GLU A 104 17.98 12.01 14.90
C GLU A 104 16.98 11.01 15.45
N VAL A 105 15.70 11.39 15.42
CA VAL A 105 14.60 10.55 15.85
C VAL A 105 13.75 10.25 14.64
N LYS A 106 13.80 9.00 14.18
CA LYS A 106 12.98 8.52 13.07
C LYS A 106 11.77 7.76 13.60
N VAL A 107 10.59 8.15 13.13
CA VAL A 107 9.34 7.48 13.46
C VAL A 107 9.23 6.20 12.62
N ASN A 108 9.10 5.08 13.30
CA ASN A 108 8.78 3.76 12.73
C ASN A 108 7.34 3.38 13.12
N ASN A 109 6.85 2.20 12.72
CA ASN A 109 5.51 1.70 13.05
C ASN A 109 5.19 1.82 14.56
N ASN A 110 4.54 2.92 14.95
CA ASN A 110 4.16 3.28 16.33
C ASN A 110 5.31 3.38 17.36
N ASP A 111 6.56 3.55 16.94
CA ASP A 111 7.71 3.76 17.84
C ASP A 111 8.77 4.66 17.18
N TYR A 112 9.85 4.93 17.91
CA TYR A 112 10.96 5.76 17.46
C TYR A 112 12.27 4.97 17.44
N SER A 113 13.09 5.20 16.42
CA SER A 113 14.52 4.86 16.45
C SER A 113 15.34 6.12 16.64
N TYR A 114 16.49 5.99 17.30
CA TYR A 114 17.33 7.10 17.71
C TYR A 114 18.76 6.88 17.22
N GLU A 115 19.37 7.93 16.69
CA GLU A 115 20.78 7.93 16.31
C GLU A 115 21.43 9.27 16.69
N LEU A 116 22.59 9.21 17.32
CA LEU A 116 23.38 10.40 17.62
C LEU A 116 24.20 10.82 16.39
N VAL A 117 23.91 12.00 15.86
CA VAL A 117 24.49 12.54 14.62
C VAL A 117 25.12 13.92 14.83
N GLU A 118 26.06 14.29 13.96
CA GLU A 118 26.65 15.65 13.97
C GLU A 118 25.63 16.70 13.54
N THR A 119 24.84 16.40 12.52
CA THR A 119 23.81 17.28 11.96
C THR A 119 22.57 16.48 11.63
N CYS A 120 21.39 17.02 11.96
CA CYS A 120 20.09 16.44 11.60
C CYS A 120 19.23 17.51 10.91
N THR A 121 18.43 17.12 9.92
CA THR A 121 17.45 18.00 9.26
C THR A 121 16.06 17.42 9.47
N PRO A 122 15.13 18.14 10.13
CA PRO A 122 13.77 17.66 10.30
C PRO A 122 13.10 17.46 8.95
N LYS A 123 12.43 16.33 8.76
CA LYS A 123 11.69 16.03 7.52
C LYS A 123 10.39 15.32 7.87
N SER A 124 9.36 15.56 7.08
CA SER A 124 8.08 14.85 7.20
C SER A 124 7.67 14.34 5.84
N TYR A 125 7.07 13.16 5.80
CA TYR A 125 6.56 12.64 4.55
C TYR A 125 5.58 13.63 3.92
N TYR A 126 5.71 13.76 2.61
CA TYR A 126 4.87 14.65 1.83
C TYR A 126 3.41 14.21 1.90
N THR A 127 2.56 15.17 2.23
CA THR A 127 1.09 15.07 2.18
C THR A 127 0.58 16.11 1.20
N ASP A 128 -0.29 15.72 0.27
CA ASP A 128 -1.01 16.68 -0.55
C ASP A 128 -2.11 17.39 0.26
N ASN A 129 -2.80 18.35 -0.37
CA ASN A 129 -3.83 19.15 0.30
C ASN A 129 -5.23 18.56 0.21
N SER A 130 -5.40 17.43 -0.49
CA SER A 130 -6.71 16.82 -0.73
C SER A 130 -7.33 16.19 0.52
N GLY A 131 -6.49 15.89 1.52
CA GLY A 131 -6.86 15.11 2.71
C GLY A 131 -6.75 13.60 2.50
N ALA A 132 -6.25 13.13 1.35
CA ALA A 132 -5.96 11.73 1.12
C ALA A 132 -4.92 11.22 2.12
N ASN A 133 -5.10 9.97 2.59
CA ASN A 133 -4.06 9.32 3.38
C ASN A 133 -2.79 9.13 2.54
N THR A 134 -1.65 9.44 3.17
CA THR A 134 -0.32 9.20 2.59
C THR A 134 -0.17 7.73 2.17
N PRO A 135 0.36 7.46 0.97
CA PRO A 135 0.59 6.09 0.52
C PRO A 135 1.55 5.33 1.45
N LYS A 136 1.14 4.14 1.90
CA LYS A 136 1.99 3.25 2.70
C LYS A 136 2.69 2.25 1.80
N LEU A 137 4.00 2.40 1.62
CA LEU A 137 4.81 1.49 0.81
C LEU A 137 5.05 0.16 1.54
N PHE A 138 5.05 -0.92 0.77
CA PHE A 138 5.50 -2.23 1.24
C PHE A 138 6.97 -2.47 0.84
N ASN A 139 7.55 -3.55 1.35
CA ASN A 139 8.93 -3.94 1.06
C ASN A 139 9.16 -4.01 -0.46
N ASN A 140 10.31 -3.53 -0.89
CA ASN A 140 10.76 -3.49 -2.30
C ASN A 140 9.92 -2.61 -3.23
N MET A 141 8.92 -1.86 -2.74
CA MET A 141 8.24 -0.85 -3.53
C MET A 141 9.05 0.45 -3.59
N VAL A 142 9.18 1.00 -4.78
CA VAL A 142 9.85 2.26 -5.08
C VAL A 142 8.80 3.28 -5.51
N PRO A 143 8.62 4.39 -4.78
CA PRO A 143 7.68 5.44 -5.18
C PRO A 143 8.24 6.16 -6.41
N ILE A 144 7.38 6.51 -7.36
CA ILE A 144 7.79 7.19 -8.59
C ILE A 144 6.89 8.40 -8.86
N LYS A 145 7.48 9.42 -9.48
CA LYS A 145 6.79 10.61 -9.99
C LYS A 145 7.08 10.76 -11.47
N TYR A 146 6.19 11.42 -12.20
CA TYR A 146 6.41 11.73 -13.60
C TYR A 146 6.76 13.21 -13.77
N GLU A 147 7.88 13.49 -14.44
CA GLU A 147 8.40 14.83 -14.65
C GLU A 147 9.21 14.85 -15.95
N ASN A 148 9.07 15.91 -16.77
CA ASN A 148 9.80 16.05 -18.03
C ASN A 148 9.69 14.82 -18.96
N ASN A 149 8.48 14.27 -19.09
CA ASN A 149 8.16 13.07 -19.86
C ASN A 149 8.84 11.77 -19.40
N LYS A 150 9.31 11.71 -18.15
CA LYS A 150 10.03 10.55 -17.59
C LYS A 150 9.49 10.18 -16.22
N TRP A 151 9.50 8.88 -15.90
CA TRP A 151 9.31 8.41 -14.53
C TRP A 151 10.63 8.50 -13.79
N LEU A 152 10.61 9.15 -12.63
CA LEU A 152 11.75 9.29 -11.75
C LEU A 152 11.41 8.68 -10.40
N VAL A 153 12.40 8.13 -9.70
CA VAL A 153 12.23 7.75 -8.28
C VAL A 153 11.88 9.00 -7.48
N ALA A 154 10.75 8.93 -6.78
CA ALA A 154 10.25 10.02 -5.97
C ALA A 154 10.98 10.12 -4.63
N ASP A 155 11.15 11.35 -4.16
CA ASP A 155 11.49 11.63 -2.78
C ASP A 155 10.21 11.65 -1.94
N LEU A 156 10.12 10.79 -0.92
CA LEU A 156 8.97 10.72 -0.01
C LEU A 156 8.76 12.01 0.80
N TYR A 157 9.76 12.88 0.87
CA TYR A 157 9.71 14.17 1.58
C TYR A 157 9.34 15.35 0.65
N SER A 158 9.15 15.10 -0.65
CA SER A 158 8.82 16.10 -1.68
C SER A 158 7.54 15.72 -2.43
N LYS A 159 6.95 16.63 -3.22
CA LYS A 159 5.73 16.32 -3.99
C LYS A 159 5.95 15.15 -4.97
N TRP A 160 5.08 14.13 -4.88
CA TRP A 160 5.08 12.97 -5.80
C TRP A 160 3.68 12.42 -6.14
N TYR A 161 2.63 13.00 -5.57
CA TYR A 161 1.23 12.77 -5.88
C TYR A 161 0.43 14.02 -5.51
N ASP A 162 -0.78 14.16 -6.03
CA ASP A 162 -1.70 15.26 -5.73
C ASP A 162 -3.10 14.91 -6.25
N TYR A 163 -4.00 14.48 -5.35
CA TYR A 163 -5.33 14.02 -5.76
C TYR A 163 -6.22 15.16 -6.23
N ASP A 164 -6.03 16.39 -5.74
CA ASP A 164 -6.75 17.55 -6.28
C ASP A 164 -6.33 17.84 -7.73
N ALA A 165 -5.07 17.55 -8.10
CA ALA A 165 -4.57 17.58 -9.47
C ALA A 165 -4.82 16.27 -10.27
N LYS A 166 -5.49 15.27 -9.69
CA LYS A 166 -5.72 13.94 -10.28
C LYS A 166 -4.41 13.17 -10.57
N GLU A 167 -3.36 13.47 -9.83
CA GLU A 167 -2.07 12.79 -9.87
C GLU A 167 -2.04 11.69 -8.80
N TRP A 168 -2.72 10.57 -9.05
CA TRP A 168 -2.75 9.45 -8.09
C TRP A 168 -1.34 8.89 -7.86
N ALA A 169 -1.03 8.50 -6.62
CA ALA A 169 0.31 8.08 -6.26
C ALA A 169 0.69 6.75 -6.93
N ASN A 170 1.89 6.67 -7.52
CA ASN A 170 2.38 5.49 -8.23
C ASN A 170 3.63 4.91 -7.55
N ALA A 171 3.72 3.59 -7.51
CA ALA A 171 4.90 2.88 -7.02
C ALA A 171 5.15 1.62 -7.85
N VAL A 172 6.42 1.23 -7.95
CA VAL A 172 6.85 0.09 -8.74
C VAL A 172 7.69 -0.87 -7.93
N VAL A 173 7.74 -2.12 -8.37
CA VAL A 173 8.78 -3.06 -7.98
C VAL A 173 9.65 -3.29 -9.20
N LEU A 174 10.97 -3.14 -9.02
CA LEU A 174 11.94 -3.26 -10.10
C LEU A 174 12.35 -4.71 -10.33
N ASN A 175 12.85 -5.00 -11.53
CA ASN A 175 13.45 -6.29 -11.86
C ASN A 175 14.63 -6.60 -10.92
N SER A 176 14.84 -7.88 -10.65
CA SER A 176 15.95 -8.34 -9.83
C SER A 176 17.30 -7.80 -10.35
N GLY A 177 18.11 -7.25 -9.45
CA GLY A 177 19.41 -6.65 -9.77
C GLY A 177 19.35 -5.17 -10.20
N VAL A 178 18.17 -4.58 -10.37
CA VAL A 178 18.01 -3.15 -10.65
C VAL A 178 17.85 -2.38 -9.33
N THR A 179 18.74 -1.42 -9.09
CA THR A 179 18.67 -0.49 -7.95
C THR A 179 18.63 0.93 -8.48
N LYS A 180 17.75 1.76 -7.91
CA LYS A 180 17.57 3.17 -8.28
C LYS A 180 17.55 4.03 -7.02
N ASN A 181 18.17 5.20 -7.11
CA ASN A 181 18.15 6.22 -6.07
C ASN A 181 17.12 7.30 -6.41
N VAL A 182 16.76 8.10 -5.41
CA VAL A 182 15.88 9.28 -5.58
C VAL A 182 16.39 10.15 -6.73
N GLY A 183 15.49 10.48 -7.67
CA GLY A 183 15.80 11.29 -8.86
C GLY A 183 16.27 10.48 -10.08
N ASP A 184 16.63 9.20 -9.93
CA ASP A 184 17.01 8.36 -11.07
C ASP A 184 15.80 8.08 -11.97
N GLU A 185 16.02 8.04 -13.28
CA GLU A 185 15.02 7.62 -14.26
C GLU A 185 14.70 6.13 -14.13
N VAL A 186 13.41 5.80 -14.16
CA VAL A 186 12.88 4.44 -14.19
C VAL A 186 12.19 4.21 -15.52
N THR A 187 12.70 3.26 -16.30
CA THR A 187 12.13 2.89 -17.60
C THR A 187 11.12 1.77 -17.45
N GLU A 188 10.18 1.67 -18.39
CA GLU A 188 9.18 0.59 -18.39
C GLU A 188 9.82 -0.79 -18.41
N GLU A 189 10.99 -0.97 -19.04
CA GLU A 189 11.69 -2.26 -19.12
C GLU A 189 12.20 -2.74 -17.75
N GLU A 190 12.63 -1.81 -16.89
CA GLU A 190 13.19 -2.08 -15.55
C GLU A 190 12.15 -2.48 -14.51
N ILE A 191 10.87 -2.24 -14.78
CA ILE A 191 9.76 -2.51 -13.85
C ILE A 191 9.35 -3.98 -13.92
N SER A 192 8.97 -4.60 -12.81
CA SER A 192 8.27 -5.90 -12.77
C SER A 192 6.79 -5.72 -12.45
N LEU A 193 6.47 -4.85 -11.48
CA LEU A 193 5.11 -4.58 -11.02
C LEU A 193 4.88 -3.08 -10.90
N TRP A 194 3.69 -2.63 -11.25
CA TRP A 194 3.29 -1.24 -11.18
C TRP A 194 1.94 -1.10 -10.47
N TYR A 195 1.92 -0.29 -9.42
CA TYR A 195 0.73 -0.06 -8.62
C TYR A 195 0.37 1.42 -8.51
N VAL A 196 -0.93 1.67 -8.30
CA VAL A 196 -1.51 2.98 -8.01
C VAL A 196 -2.18 2.91 -6.64
N TRP A 197 -1.95 3.91 -5.79
CA TRP A 197 -2.55 3.98 -4.46
C TRP A 197 -4.02 4.41 -4.56
N LEU A 198 -4.88 3.74 -3.81
CA LEU A 198 -6.26 4.16 -3.58
C LEU A 198 -6.43 4.53 -2.10
N PRO A 199 -6.51 5.84 -1.77
CA PRO A 199 -6.64 6.29 -0.38
C PRO A 199 -8.05 6.05 0.15
N ARG A 200 -8.16 5.82 1.45
CA ARG A 200 -9.44 5.66 2.16
C ARG A 200 -10.34 6.88 1.99
N TYR A 201 -11.62 6.62 1.73
CA TYR A 201 -12.63 7.66 1.66
C TYR A 201 -14.02 7.18 2.09
N LYS A 202 -14.89 8.16 2.32
CA LYS A 202 -16.34 8.01 2.31
C LYS A 202 -16.96 8.71 1.12
N TYR A 203 -18.16 8.29 0.73
CA TYR A 203 -18.94 8.91 -0.33
C TYR A 203 -20.34 9.27 0.14
N THR A 204 -20.94 10.29 -0.46
CA THR A 204 -22.36 10.64 -0.25
C THR A 204 -23.24 9.67 -1.02
N ILE A 205 -24.23 9.09 -0.34
CA ILE A 205 -25.20 8.18 -0.96
C ILE A 205 -26.01 8.93 -2.01
N PHE A 206 -26.08 8.39 -3.22
CA PHE A 206 -26.80 9.00 -4.34
C PHE A 206 -27.93 8.10 -4.87
N ASN A 207 -27.94 6.82 -4.51
CA ASN A 207 -28.96 5.85 -4.93
C ASN A 207 -29.20 4.76 -3.86
N GLY A 208 -29.53 5.16 -2.63
CA GLY A 208 -29.72 4.23 -1.50
C GLY A 208 -31.02 3.41 -1.55
N ASN A 209 -31.95 3.78 -2.42
CA ASN A 209 -33.20 3.05 -2.68
C ASN A 209 -33.10 2.05 -3.83
N ASN A 210 -31.91 1.91 -4.44
CA ASN A 210 -31.62 0.98 -5.54
C ASN A 210 -32.54 1.18 -6.75
N GLY A 211 -32.85 2.44 -7.06
CA GLY A 211 -33.65 2.81 -8.22
C GLY A 211 -32.80 3.07 -9.47
N ASN A 212 -33.45 3.63 -10.48
CA ASN A 212 -32.82 4.12 -11.69
C ASN A 212 -32.14 5.46 -11.43
N VAL A 213 -30.85 5.59 -11.77
CA VAL A 213 -30.13 6.85 -11.62
C VAL A 213 -29.24 7.12 -12.83
N SER A 214 -29.29 8.36 -13.32
CA SER A 214 -28.36 8.83 -14.37
C SER A 214 -26.95 9.04 -13.81
N GLU A 215 -25.98 9.01 -14.70
CA GLU A 215 -24.58 9.28 -14.37
C GLU A 215 -24.44 10.66 -13.73
N GLN A 216 -23.70 10.71 -12.63
CA GLN A 216 -23.43 11.94 -11.90
C GLN A 216 -22.08 11.84 -11.22
N LEU A 217 -21.57 12.97 -10.75
CA LEU A 217 -20.36 12.99 -9.94
C LEU A 217 -20.64 12.30 -8.60
N ILE A 218 -19.74 11.39 -8.19
CA ILE A 218 -19.81 10.82 -6.84
C ILE A 218 -19.04 11.73 -5.89
N ASN A 219 -19.73 12.26 -4.88
CA ASN A 219 -19.13 13.14 -3.89
C ASN A 219 -18.31 12.33 -2.90
N ILE A 220 -16.99 12.47 -2.99
CA ILE A 220 -16.02 11.76 -2.15
C ILE A 220 -15.34 12.73 -1.18
N THR A 221 -15.15 12.27 0.05
CA THR A 221 -14.30 12.92 1.05
C THR A 221 -13.33 11.89 1.60
N PHE A 222 -12.02 12.16 1.48
CA PHE A 222 -11.00 11.30 2.07
C PHE A 222 -11.11 11.29 3.59
N GLU A 223 -10.78 10.15 4.20
CA GLU A 223 -10.80 9.98 5.64
C GLU A 223 -9.39 9.86 6.18
N ASN A 224 -9.13 10.46 7.35
CA ASN A 224 -7.83 10.42 7.98
C ASN A 224 -7.63 9.07 8.71
N GLY A 225 -6.47 8.44 8.48
CA GLY A 225 -6.12 7.18 9.11
C GLY A 225 -7.11 6.08 8.77
N VAL A 226 -7.56 5.37 9.80
CA VAL A 226 -8.51 4.24 9.69
C VAL A 226 -9.88 4.58 10.24
N ASP A 227 -10.14 5.86 10.52
CA ASP A 227 -11.39 6.32 11.12
C ASP A 227 -12.57 6.06 10.19
N LYS A 228 -13.69 5.60 10.75
CA LYS A 228 -14.95 5.43 10.03
C LYS A 228 -15.85 6.61 10.39
N THR A 229 -16.04 7.55 9.46
CA THR A 229 -16.78 8.79 9.68
C THR A 229 -18.05 8.91 8.83
N GLY A 230 -18.40 7.88 8.06
CA GLY A 230 -19.70 7.77 7.39
C GLY A 230 -20.84 7.55 8.39
N THR A 231 -22.02 8.08 8.07
CA THR A 231 -23.26 7.89 8.85
C THR A 231 -23.87 6.50 8.66
N LEU A 232 -23.63 5.88 7.49
CA LEU A 232 -24.16 4.58 7.13
C LEU A 232 -23.38 3.42 7.76
N THR A 233 -24.11 2.39 8.16
CA THR A 233 -23.56 1.08 8.51
C THR A 233 -24.31 0.00 7.76
N CYS A 234 -23.58 -0.72 6.91
CA CYS A 234 -24.03 -1.93 6.25
C CYS A 234 -23.41 -3.15 6.92
N ASN A 235 -24.21 -4.20 7.07
CA ASN A 235 -23.75 -5.49 7.60
C ASN A 235 -24.15 -6.60 6.64
N ASP A 236 -23.23 -7.53 6.44
CA ASP A 236 -23.52 -8.80 5.78
C ASP A 236 -24.27 -9.72 6.74
N ASN A 237 -25.45 -10.15 6.33
CA ASN A 237 -26.27 -11.12 7.04
C ASN A 237 -25.68 -12.53 6.90
N ALA A 238 -26.08 -13.45 7.79
CA ALA A 238 -25.61 -14.84 7.75
C ALA A 238 -25.97 -15.55 6.43
N ASP A 239 -27.09 -15.14 5.83
CA ASP A 239 -27.55 -15.61 4.53
C ASP A 239 -26.81 -14.95 3.35
N GLY A 240 -25.86 -14.04 3.59
CA GLY A 240 -25.06 -13.33 2.58
C GLY A 240 -25.73 -12.12 1.91
N SER A 241 -26.96 -11.78 2.29
CA SER A 241 -27.59 -10.50 1.93
C SER A 241 -26.95 -9.34 2.71
N GLU A 242 -27.14 -8.12 2.24
CA GLU A 242 -26.67 -6.90 2.93
C GLU A 242 -27.84 -6.12 3.50
N THR A 243 -27.67 -5.57 4.70
CA THR A 243 -28.61 -4.62 5.30
C THR A 243 -27.87 -3.36 5.72
N CYS A 244 -28.28 -2.23 5.14
CA CYS A 244 -27.73 -0.91 5.43
C CYS A 244 -28.71 -0.08 6.27
N THR A 245 -28.17 0.63 7.25
CA THR A 245 -28.93 1.52 8.15
C THR A 245 -28.20 2.84 8.33
N ASP A 246 -28.97 3.91 8.53
CA ASP A 246 -28.46 5.22 8.93
C ASP A 246 -29.16 5.64 10.23
N ASN A 247 -28.48 5.46 11.35
CA ASN A 247 -29.02 5.86 12.66
C ASN A 247 -28.90 7.37 12.90
N THR A 248 -28.09 8.08 12.11
CA THR A 248 -27.90 9.54 12.26
C THR A 248 -29.13 10.28 11.75
N TYR A 249 -29.70 9.82 10.63
CA TYR A 249 -30.90 10.41 10.01
C TYR A 249 -32.16 9.56 10.17
N GLY A 250 -32.08 8.43 10.88
CA GLY A 250 -33.18 7.48 11.09
C GLY A 250 -33.56 6.65 9.86
N SER A 251 -33.08 7.03 8.67
CA SER A 251 -33.23 6.31 7.40
C SER A 251 -32.14 6.75 6.43
N ILE A 252 -31.92 5.98 5.36
CA ILE A 252 -30.95 6.34 4.31
C ILE A 252 -31.53 7.51 3.50
N VAL A 253 -30.80 8.63 3.44
CA VAL A 253 -31.21 9.85 2.71
C VAL A 253 -30.21 10.15 1.60
N ASN A 254 -30.64 10.03 0.34
CA ASN A 254 -29.83 10.39 -0.82
C ASN A 254 -29.40 11.87 -0.73
N GLY A 255 -28.15 12.16 -1.08
CA GLY A 255 -27.54 13.49 -1.01
C GLY A 255 -27.07 13.92 0.38
N THR A 256 -27.39 13.16 1.45
CA THR A 256 -27.06 13.55 2.84
C THR A 256 -26.34 12.44 3.60
N SER A 257 -26.85 11.21 3.56
CA SER A 257 -26.19 10.05 4.16
C SER A 257 -24.82 9.83 3.52
N THR A 258 -23.84 9.39 4.31
CA THR A 258 -22.48 9.10 3.83
C THR A 258 -22.03 7.72 4.26
N TYR A 259 -21.25 7.03 3.43
CA TYR A 259 -20.73 5.71 3.77
C TYR A 259 -19.22 5.66 3.56
N THR A 260 -18.48 5.32 4.62
CA THR A 260 -17.08 4.93 4.53
C THR A 260 -17.00 3.70 3.66
N HIS A 261 -16.25 3.78 2.56
CA HIS A 261 -16.28 2.75 1.55
C HIS A 261 -15.78 1.40 2.11
N PRO A 262 -16.55 0.30 1.98
CA PRO A 262 -16.26 -0.97 2.64
C PRO A 262 -14.98 -1.67 2.14
N ALA A 263 -14.47 -1.29 0.96
CA ALA A 263 -13.19 -1.79 0.45
C ALA A 263 -12.01 -1.51 1.38
N PHE A 264 -12.08 -0.48 2.25
CA PHE A 264 -11.01 -0.11 3.17
C PHE A 264 -11.01 -0.93 4.48
N LYS A 265 -11.47 -2.19 4.37
CA LYS A 265 -11.36 -3.22 5.40
C LYS A 265 -11.01 -4.56 4.75
N PHE A 266 -9.88 -5.12 5.14
CA PHE A 266 -9.41 -6.43 4.67
C PHE A 266 -9.40 -7.42 5.83
N GLY A 267 -10.32 -8.39 5.80
CA GLY A 267 -10.57 -9.25 6.96
C GLY A 267 -11.00 -8.41 8.17
N SER A 268 -10.20 -8.45 9.24
CA SER A 268 -10.40 -7.64 10.45
C SER A 268 -9.66 -6.29 10.43
N THR A 269 -8.80 -6.06 9.43
CA THR A 269 -7.86 -4.94 9.42
C THR A 269 -8.46 -3.76 8.66
N ASN A 270 -8.61 -2.61 9.34
CA ASN A 270 -9.01 -1.36 8.69
C ASN A 270 -7.81 -0.76 7.97
N LEU A 271 -8.03 -0.24 6.77
CA LEU A 271 -6.98 0.24 5.89
C LEU A 271 -7.04 1.77 5.76
N THR A 272 -5.88 2.41 5.68
CA THR A 272 -5.71 3.81 5.25
C THR A 272 -5.83 3.97 3.74
N GLY A 273 -5.70 2.86 3.00
CA GLY A 273 -5.79 2.72 1.56
C GLY A 273 -5.18 1.38 1.12
N PHE A 274 -5.11 1.14 -0.18
CA PHE A 274 -4.48 -0.06 -0.74
C PHE A 274 -3.90 0.23 -2.13
N TRP A 275 -2.97 -0.62 -2.58
CA TRP A 275 -2.33 -0.51 -3.88
C TRP A 275 -3.00 -1.40 -4.91
N ILE A 276 -3.24 -0.87 -6.09
CA ILE A 276 -3.96 -1.55 -7.18
C ILE A 276 -3.05 -1.65 -8.38
N GLY A 277 -2.99 -2.84 -9.00
CA GLY A 277 -2.24 -3.03 -10.24
C GLY A 277 -2.68 -2.00 -11.27
N LYS A 278 -1.73 -1.19 -11.75
CA LYS A 278 -1.98 -0.10 -12.69
C LYS A 278 -2.59 -0.60 -14.00
N PHE A 279 -2.18 -1.79 -14.41
CA PHE A 279 -2.63 -2.51 -15.60
C PHE A 279 -3.18 -3.88 -15.19
N GLU A 280 -3.80 -4.59 -16.13
CA GLU A 280 -4.10 -6.02 -15.98
C GLU A 280 -2.82 -6.82 -15.65
N VAL A 281 -2.96 -7.95 -14.97
CA VAL A 281 -1.82 -8.85 -14.74
C VAL A 281 -1.29 -9.40 -16.07
N SER A 282 0.02 -9.62 -16.15
CA SER A 282 0.76 -10.12 -17.31
C SER A 282 1.82 -11.13 -16.89
N GLY A 283 2.63 -11.62 -17.83
CA GLY A 283 3.67 -12.61 -17.55
C GLY A 283 3.12 -14.04 -17.51
N SER A 284 3.36 -14.76 -16.42
CA SER A 284 2.92 -16.15 -16.24
C SER A 284 2.38 -16.40 -14.83
N THR A 285 1.75 -17.55 -14.61
CA THR A 285 1.24 -17.94 -13.29
C THR A 285 2.34 -18.20 -12.25
N SER A 286 3.59 -18.44 -12.69
CA SER A 286 4.75 -18.53 -11.81
C SER A 286 5.38 -17.17 -11.50
N THR A 287 5.19 -16.20 -12.38
CA THR A 287 5.86 -14.90 -12.33
C THR A 287 4.91 -13.84 -12.91
N ILE A 288 3.99 -13.38 -12.08
CA ILE A 288 3.04 -12.31 -12.42
C ILE A 288 3.81 -11.00 -12.60
N THR A 289 3.53 -10.26 -13.67
CA THR A 289 3.98 -8.88 -13.87
C THR A 289 2.78 -7.93 -13.96
N VAL A 290 3.01 -6.64 -13.75
CA VAL A 290 2.00 -5.59 -13.96
C VAL A 290 2.69 -4.42 -14.65
N LYS A 291 2.56 -4.33 -15.98
CA LYS A 291 3.33 -3.41 -16.83
C LYS A 291 2.50 -3.00 -18.06
N PRO A 292 2.80 -1.85 -18.70
CA PRO A 292 2.24 -1.51 -19.99
C PRO A 292 2.95 -2.30 -21.12
N ASN A 293 2.42 -2.21 -22.35
CA ASN A 293 3.09 -2.74 -23.56
C ASN A 293 3.38 -4.25 -23.48
N VAL A 294 2.53 -4.98 -22.78
CA VAL A 294 2.60 -6.44 -22.76
C VAL A 294 1.20 -7.00 -22.93
N THR A 295 1.11 -8.18 -23.50
CA THR A 295 -0.16 -8.89 -23.56
C THR A 295 -0.55 -9.33 -22.14
N SER A 296 -1.78 -9.05 -21.71
CA SER A 296 -2.23 -9.50 -20.39
C SER A 296 -2.21 -11.02 -20.25
N LEU A 297 -2.01 -11.51 -19.03
CA LEU A 297 -2.10 -12.93 -18.72
C LEU A 297 -3.58 -13.30 -18.73
N ARG A 298 -3.95 -14.21 -19.62
CA ARG A 298 -5.31 -14.69 -19.80
C ARG A 298 -5.35 -16.21 -19.77
N ASN A 299 -6.54 -16.77 -19.99
CA ASN A 299 -6.72 -18.21 -20.13
C ASN A 299 -6.31 -19.00 -18.87
N GLN A 300 -6.58 -18.43 -17.70
CA GLN A 300 -6.43 -19.10 -16.41
C GLN A 300 -7.80 -19.23 -15.74
N THR A 301 -7.95 -20.23 -14.87
CA THR A 301 -9.12 -20.31 -13.99
C THR A 301 -9.01 -19.27 -12.87
N VAL A 302 -10.12 -18.96 -12.18
CA VAL A 302 -10.11 -18.05 -11.03
C VAL A 302 -9.13 -18.51 -9.95
N SER A 303 -9.11 -19.81 -9.62
CA SER A 303 -8.17 -20.39 -8.64
C SER A 303 -6.70 -20.21 -9.04
N SER A 304 -6.42 -20.34 -10.35
CA SER A 304 -5.06 -20.16 -10.87
C SER A 304 -4.60 -18.70 -10.79
N PHE A 305 -5.44 -17.73 -11.16
CA PHE A 305 -5.14 -16.30 -10.95
C PHE A 305 -4.97 -15.97 -9.47
N PHE A 306 -5.90 -16.43 -8.62
CA PHE A 306 -5.86 -16.23 -7.19
C PHE A 306 -4.52 -16.68 -6.59
N THR A 307 -4.11 -17.91 -6.88
CA THR A 307 -2.86 -18.48 -6.36
C THR A 307 -1.63 -17.76 -6.90
N ALA A 308 -1.61 -17.46 -8.21
CA ALA A 308 -0.49 -16.76 -8.84
C ALA A 308 -0.28 -15.35 -8.26
N ILE A 309 -1.37 -14.61 -8.05
CA ILE A 309 -1.33 -13.27 -7.46
C ILE A 309 -0.95 -13.32 -5.98
N GLN A 310 -1.38 -14.33 -5.23
CA GLN A 310 -0.92 -14.51 -3.83
C GLN A 310 0.60 -14.71 -3.74
N ASN A 311 1.18 -15.41 -4.71
CA ASN A 311 2.61 -15.70 -4.72
C ASN A 311 3.48 -14.46 -5.02
N VAL A 312 2.91 -13.36 -5.55
CA VAL A 312 3.62 -12.10 -5.80
C VAL A 312 4.39 -11.62 -4.56
N LYS A 313 3.81 -11.75 -3.36
CA LYS A 313 4.48 -11.35 -2.12
C LYS A 313 5.82 -12.04 -1.92
N THR A 314 5.88 -13.34 -2.22
CA THR A 314 7.09 -14.15 -2.07
C THR A 314 8.03 -13.96 -3.26
N THR A 315 7.49 -13.99 -4.48
CA THR A 315 8.25 -13.84 -5.73
C THR A 315 9.05 -12.53 -5.77
N TYR A 316 8.49 -11.46 -5.23
CA TYR A 316 9.08 -10.12 -5.26
C TYR A 316 9.51 -9.59 -3.89
N GLY A 317 9.46 -10.42 -2.84
CA GLY A 317 9.91 -10.07 -1.49
C GLY A 317 9.06 -9.00 -0.77
N ILE A 318 7.81 -8.81 -1.18
CA ILE A 318 6.84 -7.88 -0.58
C ILE A 318 6.20 -8.53 0.67
N ASN A 319 7.05 -8.98 1.61
CA ASN A 319 6.65 -9.89 2.69
C ASN A 319 5.79 -9.24 3.79
N ASN A 320 5.70 -7.91 3.82
CA ASN A 320 4.87 -7.14 4.76
C ASN A 320 3.52 -6.69 4.17
N ALA A 321 3.10 -7.29 3.05
CA ALA A 321 1.79 -7.08 2.43
C ALA A 321 1.02 -8.40 2.29
N ASP A 322 -0.30 -8.31 2.26
CA ASP A 322 -1.12 -9.30 1.57
C ASP A 322 -1.22 -8.92 0.10
N SER A 323 -0.96 -9.89 -0.78
CA SER A 323 -1.18 -9.77 -2.21
C SER A 323 -2.36 -10.66 -2.57
N HIS A 324 -3.37 -10.09 -3.20
CA HIS A 324 -4.59 -10.81 -3.54
C HIS A 324 -5.16 -10.36 -4.88
N MET A 325 -5.93 -11.26 -5.48
CA MET A 325 -6.73 -10.94 -6.64
C MET A 325 -7.84 -9.96 -6.24
N MET A 326 -8.04 -8.91 -7.03
CA MET A 326 -8.96 -7.82 -6.71
C MET A 326 -10.35 -8.35 -6.33
N LYS A 327 -10.89 -7.85 -5.22
CA LYS A 327 -12.26 -8.11 -4.78
C LYS A 327 -13.27 -7.25 -5.53
N ASN A 328 -14.51 -7.70 -5.60
CA ASN A 328 -15.57 -6.94 -6.27
C ASN A 328 -15.81 -5.58 -5.60
N MET A 329 -15.69 -5.52 -4.26
CA MET A 329 -15.79 -4.29 -3.48
C MET A 329 -14.63 -3.31 -3.76
N GLU A 330 -13.43 -3.83 -4.01
CA GLU A 330 -12.26 -3.00 -4.33
C GLU A 330 -12.41 -2.37 -5.73
N TRP A 331 -12.96 -3.11 -6.69
CA TRP A 331 -13.32 -2.58 -8.00
C TRP A 331 -14.29 -1.39 -7.88
N GLY A 332 -15.36 -1.54 -7.09
CA GLY A 332 -16.31 -0.45 -6.83
C GLY A 332 -15.65 0.79 -6.25
N ALA A 333 -14.63 0.61 -5.41
CA ALA A 333 -13.87 1.74 -4.85
C ALA A 333 -13.11 2.52 -5.94
N VAL A 334 -12.49 1.82 -6.88
CA VAL A 334 -11.83 2.46 -8.03
C VAL A 334 -12.85 3.18 -8.91
N ALA A 335 -13.98 2.54 -9.18
CA ALA A 335 -15.06 3.09 -9.99
C ALA A 335 -15.59 4.41 -9.41
N TYR A 336 -15.77 4.47 -8.08
CA TYR A 336 -16.28 5.66 -7.42
C TYR A 336 -15.23 6.77 -7.39
N LEU A 337 -13.96 6.44 -7.14
CA LEU A 337 -12.89 7.45 -7.19
C LEU A 337 -12.70 8.01 -8.60
N LYS A 338 -12.76 7.16 -9.64
CA LYS A 338 -12.80 7.59 -11.06
C LYS A 338 -13.93 8.59 -11.30
N GLN A 339 -15.12 8.30 -10.82
CA GLN A 339 -16.33 9.08 -11.06
C GLN A 339 -16.46 10.32 -10.13
N SER A 340 -15.42 10.63 -9.37
CA SER A 340 -15.37 11.79 -8.47
C SER A 340 -14.54 12.94 -9.06
N LYS A 341 -14.46 14.07 -8.33
CA LYS A 341 -13.58 15.20 -8.69
C LYS A 341 -12.09 14.82 -8.73
N TYR A 342 -11.70 13.74 -8.05
CA TYR A 342 -10.32 13.25 -7.98
C TYR A 342 -9.95 12.35 -9.17
N GLY A 343 -10.90 11.99 -10.03
CA GLY A 343 -10.69 11.19 -11.24
C GLY A 343 -11.23 11.87 -12.51
N LEU A 344 -11.64 11.07 -13.50
CA LEU A 344 -12.28 11.55 -14.73
C LEU A 344 -13.64 12.26 -14.50
N GLY A 345 -14.26 12.08 -13.34
CA GLY A 345 -15.58 12.62 -13.04
C GLY A 345 -16.64 11.98 -13.94
N THR A 346 -17.49 12.80 -14.56
CA THR A 346 -18.57 12.35 -15.45
C THR A 346 -18.12 12.02 -16.87
N THR A 347 -16.81 12.05 -17.15
CA THR A 347 -16.26 11.59 -18.42
C THR A 347 -16.09 10.08 -18.34
N ASP A 348 -16.55 9.35 -19.35
CA ASP A 348 -16.37 7.91 -19.41
C ASP A 348 -14.91 7.52 -19.71
N ILE A 349 -14.49 6.33 -19.29
CA ILE A 349 -13.17 5.80 -19.65
C ILE A 349 -13.23 5.34 -21.09
N ALA A 350 -12.28 5.77 -21.92
CA ALA A 350 -12.17 5.27 -23.28
C ALA A 350 -11.83 3.77 -23.28
N VAL A 351 -12.47 3.05 -24.19
CA VAL A 351 -12.26 1.60 -24.35
C VAL A 351 -10.84 1.33 -24.85
N ASN A 352 -10.14 0.39 -24.22
CA ASN A 352 -8.99 -0.28 -24.82
C ASN A 352 -9.52 -1.25 -25.90
N ASP A 353 -9.53 -0.80 -27.14
CA ASP A 353 -10.02 -1.55 -28.31
C ASP A 353 -8.94 -2.46 -28.92
N ASN A 354 -7.80 -2.61 -28.25
CA ASN A 354 -6.69 -3.42 -28.76
C ASN A 354 -7.03 -4.92 -28.73
N ALA A 355 -7.32 -5.49 -29.90
CA ALA A 355 -7.66 -6.91 -30.05
C ALA A 355 -6.51 -7.89 -29.72
N SER A 356 -5.27 -7.38 -29.57
CA SER A 356 -4.12 -8.16 -29.10
C SER A 356 -3.95 -8.10 -27.57
N TYR A 357 -4.87 -7.43 -26.86
CA TYR A 357 -4.93 -7.34 -25.41
C TYR A 357 -3.66 -6.79 -24.78
N TYR A 358 -3.08 -5.78 -25.43
CA TYR A 358 -1.97 -5.03 -24.85
C TYR A 358 -2.47 -4.16 -23.70
N THR A 359 -1.82 -4.30 -22.55
CA THR A 359 -2.04 -3.46 -21.38
C THR A 359 -1.66 -2.02 -21.67
N GLY A 360 -2.51 -1.07 -21.27
CA GLY A 360 -2.34 0.35 -21.59
C GLY A 360 -2.64 0.69 -23.06
N GLY A 361 -3.33 -0.19 -23.78
CA GLY A 361 -3.92 0.11 -25.09
C GLY A 361 -2.99 0.05 -26.29
N GLY A 362 -1.76 -0.45 -26.15
CA GLY A 362 -0.84 -0.54 -27.28
C GLY A 362 0.58 -0.94 -26.91
N THR A 363 1.48 -0.79 -27.87
CA THR A 363 2.89 -1.14 -27.71
C THR A 363 3.75 0.06 -27.34
N SER A 364 5.03 -0.18 -27.04
CA SER A 364 6.00 0.82 -26.58
C SER A 364 5.47 1.62 -25.37
N ASP A 365 5.27 2.93 -25.51
CA ASP A 365 4.75 3.79 -24.46
C ASP A 365 3.35 4.34 -24.76
N ALA A 366 2.56 3.61 -25.57
CA ALA A 366 1.20 4.00 -25.98
C ALA A 366 0.30 4.45 -24.83
N TYR A 367 0.45 3.87 -23.63
CA TYR A 367 -0.31 4.28 -22.44
C TYR A 367 -0.13 5.77 -22.10
N LYS A 368 1.03 6.37 -22.41
CA LYS A 368 1.32 7.81 -22.21
C LYS A 368 0.48 8.71 -23.12
N THR A 369 0.07 8.19 -24.28
CA THR A 369 -0.81 8.90 -25.22
C THR A 369 -2.28 8.50 -25.07
N ASN A 370 -2.56 7.26 -24.68
CA ASN A 370 -3.90 6.70 -24.48
C ASN A 370 -4.49 7.08 -23.11
N VAL A 371 -4.24 8.29 -22.62
CA VAL A 371 -4.61 8.72 -21.26
C VAL A 371 -6.13 8.77 -21.02
N ALA A 372 -6.94 8.80 -22.06
CA ALA A 372 -8.39 8.67 -21.94
C ALA A 372 -8.83 7.28 -21.43
N GLN A 373 -7.97 6.26 -21.54
CA GLN A 373 -8.20 4.90 -21.01
C GLN A 373 -7.84 4.78 -19.51
N SER A 374 -7.34 5.85 -18.89
CA SER A 374 -6.97 5.90 -17.47
C SER A 374 -8.08 6.50 -16.62
N THR A 375 -8.27 5.99 -15.40
CA THR A 375 -9.26 6.49 -14.41
C THR A 375 -9.16 7.98 -14.07
N THR A 376 -8.04 8.62 -14.39
CA THR A 376 -7.75 10.04 -14.10
C THR A 376 -7.76 10.92 -15.35
N GLY A 377 -7.79 10.34 -16.56
CA GLY A 377 -7.62 11.08 -17.82
C GLY A 377 -6.18 11.54 -18.08
N ASN A 378 -5.23 11.07 -17.27
CA ASN A 378 -3.80 11.31 -17.39
C ASN A 378 -3.04 10.00 -17.08
N ILE A 379 -1.72 10.04 -17.10
CA ILE A 379 -0.87 8.85 -16.89
C ILE A 379 -0.89 8.28 -15.47
N TYR A 380 -1.45 8.96 -14.47
CA TYR A 380 -1.31 8.58 -13.06
C TYR A 380 -2.34 7.53 -12.62
N GLY A 381 -3.49 7.46 -13.28
CA GLY A 381 -4.57 6.54 -12.94
C GLY A 381 -4.35 5.07 -13.32
N VAL A 382 -5.39 4.28 -13.10
CA VAL A 382 -5.46 2.85 -13.43
C VAL A 382 -5.98 2.71 -14.86
N TYR A 383 -5.35 1.84 -15.64
CA TYR A 383 -5.68 1.53 -17.03
C TYR A 383 -6.43 0.20 -17.13
N ASP A 384 -6.98 -0.05 -18.32
CA ASP A 384 -7.62 -1.32 -18.71
C ASP A 384 -8.88 -1.66 -17.88
N MET A 385 -9.53 -0.64 -17.32
CA MET A 385 -10.81 -0.76 -16.59
C MET A 385 -12.03 -0.63 -17.52
N SER A 386 -11.80 -0.51 -18.83
CA SER A 386 -12.78 -0.51 -19.92
C SER A 386 -12.12 -1.11 -21.17
N GLY A 387 -12.48 -2.32 -21.57
CA GLY A 387 -11.90 -2.99 -22.72
C GLY A 387 -10.58 -3.71 -22.42
N GLY A 388 -9.87 -4.12 -23.49
CA GLY A 388 -8.74 -5.04 -23.40
C GLY A 388 -9.27 -6.45 -23.17
N ALA A 389 -9.05 -6.99 -21.97
CA ALA A 389 -9.65 -8.24 -21.52
C ALA A 389 -10.82 -7.95 -20.56
N TRP A 390 -11.74 -8.90 -20.42
CA TRP A 390 -12.57 -8.90 -19.21
C TRP A 390 -11.68 -9.25 -18.01
N GLU A 391 -12.04 -8.80 -16.81
CA GLU A 391 -11.22 -9.09 -15.63
C GLU A 391 -12.03 -9.87 -14.60
N TYR A 392 -11.57 -11.06 -14.25
CA TYR A 392 -12.12 -11.75 -13.09
C TYR A 392 -11.85 -10.93 -11.83
N VAL A 393 -12.86 -10.87 -10.96
CA VAL A 393 -12.75 -10.33 -9.60
C VAL A 393 -13.26 -11.34 -8.60
N MET A 394 -12.79 -11.25 -7.36
CA MET A 394 -13.19 -12.14 -6.27
C MET A 394 -14.58 -11.74 -5.72
N GLY A 395 -15.61 -11.93 -6.54
CA GLY A 395 -17.03 -11.92 -6.15
C GLY A 395 -17.64 -13.28 -6.49
N ASN A 396 -18.33 -13.90 -5.53
CA ASN A 396 -18.91 -15.24 -5.69
C ASN A 396 -20.37 -15.30 -5.25
N TYR A 397 -21.18 -15.98 -6.05
CA TYR A 397 -22.58 -16.27 -5.74
C TYR A 397 -22.73 -17.63 -5.05
N ASN A 398 -23.34 -17.63 -3.86
CA ASN A 398 -23.70 -18.80 -3.06
C ASN A 398 -22.52 -19.74 -2.70
N ASP A 399 -21.34 -19.19 -2.44
CA ASP A 399 -20.13 -19.95 -2.05
C ASP A 399 -19.87 -21.16 -2.95
N THR A 400 -20.15 -21.00 -4.24
CA THR A 400 -20.15 -22.08 -5.21
C THR A 400 -18.92 -21.98 -6.08
N ILE A 401 -18.01 -22.95 -5.92
CA ILE A 401 -16.74 -23.00 -6.65
C ILE A 401 -16.94 -23.11 -8.17
N SER A 402 -17.96 -23.84 -8.64
CA SER A 402 -18.21 -24.07 -10.06
C SER A 402 -16.95 -24.55 -10.81
N SER A 403 -16.68 -24.03 -12.00
CA SER A 403 -15.50 -24.35 -12.82
C SER A 403 -14.25 -23.52 -12.46
N SER A 404 -14.21 -22.86 -11.30
CA SER A 404 -13.08 -22.02 -10.87
C SER A 404 -11.75 -22.75 -10.65
N GLY A 405 -11.79 -24.08 -10.54
CA GLY A 405 -10.61 -24.88 -10.19
C GLY A 405 -10.22 -24.83 -8.71
N PHE A 406 -11.04 -24.26 -7.83
CA PHE A 406 -10.90 -24.43 -6.39
C PHE A 406 -11.40 -25.81 -5.94
N SER A 407 -10.75 -26.42 -4.94
CA SER A 407 -11.28 -27.61 -4.25
C SER A 407 -12.29 -27.26 -3.16
N SER A 408 -12.20 -26.04 -2.63
CA SER A 408 -13.08 -25.45 -1.63
C SER A 408 -13.00 -23.93 -1.73
N MET A 409 -13.99 -23.21 -1.23
CA MET A 409 -13.92 -21.74 -1.20
C MET A 409 -12.68 -21.26 -0.43
N PRO A 410 -12.02 -20.18 -0.90
CA PRO A 410 -10.94 -19.54 -0.15
C PRO A 410 -11.48 -18.88 1.14
N ASP A 411 -10.57 -18.36 1.97
CA ASP A 411 -10.95 -17.58 3.16
C ASP A 411 -11.85 -16.39 2.76
N LYS A 412 -12.89 -16.13 3.56
CA LYS A 412 -13.90 -15.07 3.35
C LYS A 412 -13.29 -13.68 3.19
N LYS A 413 -12.11 -13.40 3.74
CA LYS A 413 -11.46 -12.09 3.57
C LYS A 413 -11.08 -11.79 2.11
N TYR A 414 -10.93 -12.83 1.28
CA TYR A 414 -10.48 -12.74 -0.10
C TYR A 414 -11.58 -12.57 -1.14
N TYR A 415 -12.87 -12.66 -0.78
CA TYR A 415 -13.95 -12.49 -1.75
C TYR A 415 -15.21 -11.87 -1.15
N ASN A 416 -16.03 -11.25 -2.00
CA ASN A 416 -17.35 -10.80 -1.62
C ASN A 416 -18.37 -11.90 -1.94
N LYS A 417 -19.09 -12.39 -0.92
CA LYS A 417 -20.19 -13.35 -1.08
C LYS A 417 -21.49 -12.63 -1.43
N TYR A 418 -22.22 -13.19 -2.38
CA TYR A 418 -23.56 -12.76 -2.80
C TYR A 418 -24.52 -13.93 -2.73
N THR A 419 -25.77 -13.68 -2.35
CA THR A 419 -26.81 -14.72 -2.25
C THR A 419 -28.16 -14.32 -2.82
N SER A 420 -28.29 -13.05 -3.19
CA SER A 420 -29.37 -12.51 -4.02
C SER A 420 -28.82 -12.11 -5.39
N SER A 421 -29.71 -11.88 -6.34
CA SER A 421 -29.36 -11.25 -7.62
C SER A 421 -29.22 -9.72 -7.51
N THR A 422 -28.87 -9.20 -6.33
CA THR A 422 -28.71 -7.76 -6.07
C THR A 422 -27.31 -7.48 -5.56
N GLY A 423 -26.78 -6.31 -5.96
CA GLY A 423 -25.47 -5.82 -5.54
C GLY A 423 -25.34 -5.49 -4.05
N LYS A 424 -24.14 -5.03 -3.69
CA LYS A 424 -23.84 -4.45 -2.37
C LYS A 424 -23.51 -2.96 -2.49
N MET A 425 -23.78 -2.21 -1.44
CA MET A 425 -23.49 -0.79 -1.39
C MET A 425 -21.97 -0.54 -1.48
N GLY A 426 -21.56 0.28 -2.44
CA GLY A 426 -20.16 0.58 -2.73
C GLY A 426 -19.48 -0.33 -3.75
N ASP A 427 -20.05 -1.47 -4.15
CA ASP A 427 -19.40 -2.34 -5.14
C ASP A 427 -19.68 -1.93 -6.61
N ALA A 428 -20.42 -0.85 -6.83
CA ALA A 428 -20.83 -0.38 -8.15
C ALA A 428 -21.64 -1.41 -8.98
N THR A 429 -22.45 -2.26 -8.33
CA THR A 429 -23.35 -3.20 -9.02
C THR A 429 -24.84 -2.92 -8.78
N MET A 430 -25.18 -1.99 -7.89
CA MET A 430 -26.57 -1.58 -7.63
C MET A 430 -26.79 -0.07 -7.76
N GLU A 431 -25.92 0.75 -7.19
CA GLU A 431 -26.12 2.20 -7.11
C GLU A 431 -25.99 2.88 -8.47
N THR A 432 -25.32 2.23 -9.44
CA THR A 432 -24.92 2.80 -10.73
C THR A 432 -25.73 2.23 -11.91
N LEU A 433 -26.97 1.81 -11.64
CA LEU A 433 -27.89 1.29 -12.66
C LEU A 433 -28.79 2.40 -13.22
N LYS A 434 -28.84 2.52 -14.55
CA LYS A 434 -29.80 3.38 -15.28
C LYS A 434 -31.19 2.77 -15.35
N THR A 435 -31.27 1.45 -15.49
CA THR A 435 -32.54 0.72 -15.60
C THR A 435 -32.51 -0.50 -14.71
N SER A 436 -33.23 -0.45 -13.59
CA SER A 436 -33.41 -1.56 -12.66
C SER A 436 -34.33 -2.62 -13.27
N GLY A 437 -34.00 -3.90 -13.11
CA GLY A 437 -34.92 -5.02 -13.39
C GLY A 437 -34.96 -5.52 -14.84
N THR A 438 -34.17 -4.94 -15.76
CA THR A 438 -33.94 -5.51 -17.10
C THR A 438 -32.45 -5.86 -17.19
N TYR A 439 -32.12 -7.07 -17.64
CA TYR A 439 -30.73 -7.55 -17.70
C TYR A 439 -30.34 -7.79 -19.16
N GLY A 440 -29.97 -6.73 -19.86
CA GLY A 440 -29.49 -6.81 -21.24
C GLY A 440 -28.95 -5.49 -21.74
N GLY A 441 -27.63 -5.41 -21.95
CA GLY A 441 -26.90 -4.36 -22.70
C GLY A 441 -27.43 -2.94 -22.62
N GLY A 442 -26.79 -2.10 -21.79
CA GLY A 442 -27.09 -0.67 -21.69
C GLY A 442 -27.69 -0.20 -20.37
N ASP A 443 -27.80 -1.09 -19.39
CA ASP A 443 -28.49 -0.84 -18.12
C ASP A 443 -27.59 -0.19 -17.05
N GLY A 444 -26.27 -0.21 -17.22
CA GLY A 444 -25.31 0.49 -16.39
C GLY A 444 -25.10 1.95 -16.80
N TRP A 445 -24.40 2.70 -15.94
CA TRP A 445 -23.83 3.99 -16.32
C TRP A 445 -22.98 3.88 -17.60
N TYR A 446 -23.06 4.91 -18.44
CA TYR A 446 -22.48 4.98 -19.79
C TYR A 446 -22.91 3.88 -20.77
N SER A 447 -24.04 3.23 -20.48
CA SER A 447 -24.52 2.07 -21.22
C SER A 447 -23.66 0.82 -21.04
N ASP A 448 -22.87 0.76 -19.98
CA ASP A 448 -22.13 -0.45 -19.61
C ASP A 448 -23.08 -1.64 -19.46
N PHE A 449 -22.61 -2.81 -19.88
CA PHE A 449 -23.39 -4.04 -19.72
C PHE A 449 -23.35 -4.53 -18.27
N THR A 450 -24.53 -4.75 -17.69
CA THR A 450 -24.68 -5.13 -16.29
C THR A 450 -25.60 -6.34 -16.15
N LYS A 451 -25.06 -7.47 -15.70
CA LYS A 451 -25.87 -8.67 -15.44
C LYS A 451 -25.33 -9.47 -14.28
N PHE A 452 -26.16 -9.62 -13.25
CA PHE A 452 -25.75 -10.23 -12.00
C PHE A 452 -25.64 -11.77 -12.12
N PRO A 453 -24.75 -12.42 -11.35
CA PRO A 453 -24.84 -13.86 -11.08
C PRO A 453 -26.23 -14.27 -10.54
N PRO A 454 -26.64 -15.54 -10.68
CA PRO A 454 -25.88 -16.65 -11.26
C PRO A 454 -26.07 -16.79 -12.78
N THR A 455 -26.50 -15.75 -13.50
CA THR A 455 -26.95 -15.83 -14.91
C THR A 455 -26.12 -16.81 -15.77
N ASN A 456 -24.80 -16.62 -15.82
CA ASN A 456 -23.87 -17.45 -16.61
C ASN A 456 -22.82 -18.16 -15.75
N GLY A 457 -23.08 -18.21 -14.44
CA GLY A 457 -22.18 -18.80 -13.45
C GLY A 457 -21.99 -17.89 -12.24
N GLN A 458 -21.13 -18.35 -11.34
CA GLN A 458 -21.07 -17.90 -9.95
C GLN A 458 -19.98 -16.86 -9.68
N TRP A 459 -19.03 -16.66 -10.59
CA TRP A 459 -17.91 -15.74 -10.42
C TRP A 459 -18.10 -14.49 -11.26
N PHE A 460 -17.86 -13.33 -10.65
CA PHE A 460 -17.92 -12.04 -11.34
C PHE A 460 -16.72 -11.82 -12.26
N TYR A 461 -16.98 -11.13 -13.37
CA TYR A 461 -15.96 -10.40 -14.09
C TYR A 461 -16.43 -9.00 -14.50
N ARG A 462 -15.48 -8.12 -14.74
CA ARG A 462 -15.63 -6.66 -14.91
C ARG A 462 -14.98 -6.16 -16.21
N SER A 463 -14.89 -4.83 -16.38
CA SER A 463 -14.28 -4.08 -17.50
C SER A 463 -15.06 -4.11 -18.82
N GLY A 464 -15.54 -5.28 -19.24
CA GLY A 464 -15.91 -5.49 -20.65
C GLY A 464 -14.65 -5.73 -21.50
N GLY A 465 -14.75 -6.56 -22.53
CA GLY A 465 -13.64 -6.87 -23.43
C GLY A 465 -13.54 -5.86 -24.58
N ASN A 466 -12.42 -5.87 -25.32
CA ASN A 466 -12.23 -4.99 -26.48
C ASN A 466 -13.37 -5.08 -27.53
N SER A 467 -14.07 -6.21 -27.61
CA SER A 467 -15.18 -6.45 -28.55
C SER A 467 -16.53 -5.90 -28.09
N ASP A 468 -16.67 -5.51 -26.81
CA ASP A 468 -17.93 -4.99 -26.28
C ASP A 468 -18.20 -3.54 -26.72
N ALA A 469 -17.19 -2.87 -27.29
CA ALA A 469 -17.26 -1.51 -27.80
C ALA A 469 -17.87 -0.58 -26.74
N LYS A 470 -18.94 0.15 -27.08
CA LYS A 470 -19.62 1.11 -26.18
C LYS A 470 -20.28 0.49 -24.94
N TYR A 471 -20.30 -0.84 -24.81
CA TYR A 471 -20.85 -1.52 -23.64
C TYR A 471 -19.77 -1.88 -22.62
N ALA A 472 -18.48 -1.74 -22.96
CA ALA A 472 -17.37 -1.88 -22.02
C ALA A 472 -17.21 -0.61 -21.18
N GLY A 473 -16.82 -0.80 -19.92
CA GLY A 473 -16.62 0.30 -18.99
C GLY A 473 -16.41 -0.16 -17.56
N VAL A 474 -16.11 0.83 -16.71
CA VAL A 474 -15.79 0.59 -15.30
C VAL A 474 -16.99 0.11 -14.48
N PHE A 475 -18.21 0.37 -14.97
CA PHE A 475 -19.47 -0.09 -14.37
C PHE A 475 -19.98 -1.39 -15.00
N TYR A 476 -19.24 -1.96 -15.96
CA TYR A 476 -19.54 -3.28 -16.52
C TYR A 476 -19.45 -4.35 -15.42
N PHE A 477 -20.43 -5.26 -15.40
CA PHE A 477 -20.27 -6.52 -14.68
C PHE A 477 -21.08 -7.64 -15.34
N TYR A 478 -20.48 -8.83 -15.35
CA TYR A 478 -21.16 -10.07 -15.74
C TYR A 478 -20.65 -11.26 -14.93
N SER A 479 -21.05 -12.49 -15.30
CA SER A 479 -20.67 -13.69 -14.57
C SER A 479 -20.30 -14.86 -15.46
N SER A 480 -19.40 -15.72 -14.96
CA SER A 480 -19.02 -17.01 -15.56
C SER A 480 -18.90 -18.09 -14.49
N GLY A 481 -18.71 -19.34 -14.89
CA GLY A 481 -18.39 -20.44 -13.98
C GLY A 481 -16.98 -20.39 -13.37
N GLY A 482 -16.15 -19.38 -13.71
CA GLY A 482 -14.77 -19.25 -13.22
C GLY A 482 -13.74 -20.08 -14.00
N GLN A 483 -14.15 -20.74 -15.09
CA GLN A 483 -13.28 -21.52 -15.96
C GLN A 483 -12.24 -20.65 -16.69
N SER A 484 -11.24 -21.32 -17.26
CA SER A 484 -10.26 -20.69 -18.16
C SER A 484 -10.94 -20.19 -19.43
N ILE A 485 -10.80 -18.89 -19.71
CA ILE A 485 -11.34 -18.23 -20.91
C ILE A 485 -10.23 -17.38 -21.53
N LYS A 486 -10.04 -17.51 -22.85
CA LYS A 486 -8.94 -16.89 -23.62
C LYS A 486 -8.92 -15.35 -23.58
N THR A 487 -10.06 -14.75 -23.24
CA THR A 487 -10.29 -13.31 -23.27
C THR A 487 -10.45 -12.70 -21.89
N ILE A 488 -10.29 -13.48 -20.81
CA ILE A 488 -10.42 -12.99 -19.43
C ILE A 488 -9.06 -12.99 -18.72
N SER A 489 -8.70 -11.85 -18.15
CA SER A 489 -7.54 -11.59 -17.29
C SER A 489 -7.99 -11.36 -15.84
N SER A 490 -7.16 -10.69 -15.05
CA SER A 490 -7.40 -10.37 -13.64
C SER A 490 -6.50 -9.20 -13.20
N ARG A 491 -6.74 -8.69 -11.99
CA ARG A 491 -5.99 -7.59 -11.36
C ARG A 491 -5.45 -7.97 -10.00
N ALA A 492 -4.23 -7.54 -9.71
CA ALA A 492 -3.59 -7.69 -8.41
C ALA A 492 -3.82 -6.47 -7.50
N VAL A 493 -3.96 -6.71 -6.20
CA VAL A 493 -4.06 -5.70 -5.15
C VAL A 493 -3.06 -6.04 -4.04
N LEU A 494 -2.43 -5.02 -3.46
CA LEU A 494 -1.63 -5.15 -2.24
C LEU A 494 -2.28 -4.35 -1.11
N SER A 495 -2.41 -4.96 0.06
CA SER A 495 -2.98 -4.32 1.25
C SER A 495 -2.24 -4.73 2.52
N ALA A 496 -2.41 -3.93 3.58
CA ALA A 496 -1.93 -4.31 4.90
C ALA A 496 -2.81 -5.46 5.44
N GLN A 497 -2.19 -6.37 6.19
CA GLN A 497 -2.88 -7.49 6.83
C GLN A 497 -2.75 -7.43 8.35
#